data_AF-A0A818H4P9-F1
#
_entry.id   AF-A0A818H4P9-F1
#
_cell.length_a   1.000
_cell.length_b   1.000
_cell.length_c   1.000
_cell.angle_alpha   90.00
_cell.angle_beta   90.00
_cell.angle_gamma   90.00
#
_symmetry.space_group_name_H-M   'P 1'
#
loop_
_entity.id
_entity.type
_entity.pdbx_description
1 polymer ?
#
loop_
_entity_poly.entity_id
_entity_poly.type
_entity_poly.pdbx_seq_one_letter_code
_entity_poly.pdbx_strand_id
1 'polypeptide(L)'
;MSINSIGQCTQLLFLVTILLICIVFVAAQDYYQILGVERNASDREIKRQFHKLALKYHPDKNNDPKAEITFRSITEAYNVLSDINKRRLF
;
A
#
# COMPACT_ATOMS: atom_id res chain seq x y z
N MET A 1 21.10 -42.67 -3.46
CA MET A 1 21.24 -41.23 -3.74
C MET A 1 19.93 -40.57 -3.34
N SER A 2 19.99 -39.59 -2.45
CA SER A 2 19.01 -39.32 -1.40
C SER A 2 17.66 -38.73 -1.85
N ILE A 3 16.57 -39.45 -1.60
CA ILE A 3 15.16 -38.97 -1.75
C ILE A 3 14.93 -37.67 -0.97
N ASN A 4 15.66 -37.49 0.14
CA ASN A 4 15.66 -36.27 0.95
C ASN A 4 16.05 -35.02 0.15
N SER A 5 16.94 -35.12 -0.84
CA SER A 5 17.39 -33.97 -1.63
C SER A 5 16.31 -33.45 -2.60
N ILE A 6 15.44 -34.32 -3.10
CA ILE A 6 14.32 -33.94 -4.00
C ILE A 6 13.20 -33.29 -3.19
N GLY A 7 12.90 -33.80 -1.99
CA GLY A 7 11.94 -33.19 -1.06
C GLY A 7 12.36 -31.79 -0.59
N GLN A 8 13.64 -31.59 -0.28
CA GLN A 8 14.15 -30.26 0.09
C GLN A 8 14.11 -29.26 -1.07
N CYS A 9 14.36 -29.70 -2.30
CA CYS A 9 14.31 -28.84 -3.49
C CYS A 9 12.87 -28.38 -3.81
N THR A 10 11.89 -29.28 -3.69
CA THR A 10 10.47 -28.94 -3.91
C THR A 10 9.90 -28.04 -2.81
N GLN A 11 10.27 -28.26 -1.55
CA GLN A 11 9.93 -27.34 -0.46
C GLN A 11 10.56 -25.94 -0.66
N LEU A 12 11.81 -25.87 -1.14
CA LEU A 12 12.49 -24.61 -1.43
C LEU A 12 11.78 -23.85 -2.57
N LEU A 13 11.38 -24.54 -3.63
CA LEU A 13 10.60 -23.94 -4.73
C LEU A 13 9.26 -23.39 -4.23
N PHE A 14 8.55 -24.11 -3.36
CA PHE A 14 7.28 -23.66 -2.80
C PHE A 14 7.43 -22.44 -1.86
N LEU A 15 8.51 -22.37 -1.08
CA LEU A 15 8.80 -21.22 -0.25
C LEU A 15 9.18 -19.98 -1.08
N VAL A 16 9.92 -20.17 -2.17
CA VAL A 16 10.28 -19.09 -3.10
C VAL A 16 9.05 -18.56 -3.82
N THR A 17 8.13 -19.42 -4.26
CA THR A 17 6.88 -18.96 -4.89
C THR A 17 5.98 -18.22 -3.90
N ILE A 18 5.86 -18.68 -2.65
CA ILE A 18 5.14 -17.95 -1.59
C ILE A 18 5.78 -16.59 -1.35
N LEU A 19 7.12 -16.51 -1.26
CA LEU A 19 7.83 -15.25 -1.06
C LEU A 19 7.57 -14.27 -2.22
N LEU A 20 7.62 -14.75 -3.47
CA LEU A 20 7.33 -13.93 -4.65
C LEU A 20 5.87 -13.45 -4.67
N ILE A 21 4.91 -14.32 -4.32
CA ILE A 21 3.49 -13.95 -4.21
C ILE A 21 3.28 -12.90 -3.12
N CYS A 22 3.92 -13.06 -1.95
CA CYS A 22 3.88 -12.09 -0.86
C CYS A 22 4.45 -10.72 -1.29
N ILE A 23 5.56 -10.71 -2.04
CA ILE A 23 6.15 -9.47 -2.57
C ILE A 23 5.18 -8.76 -3.52
N VAL A 24 4.55 -9.49 -4.44
CA VAL A 24 3.59 -8.91 -5.40
C VAL A 24 2.33 -8.38 -4.70
N PHE A 25 1.82 -9.07 -3.69
CA PHE A 25 0.62 -8.64 -2.97
C PHE A 25 0.86 -7.37 -2.12
N VAL A 26 2.03 -7.25 -1.50
CA VAL A 26 2.42 -6.03 -0.75
C VAL A 26 2.53 -4.80 -1.66
N ALA A 27 2.88 -4.98 -2.94
CA ALA A 27 3.02 -3.89 -3.90
C ALA A 27 1.70 -3.34 -4.45
N ALA A 28 0.58 -4.07 -4.30
CA ALA A 28 -0.72 -3.69 -4.86
C ALA A 28 -1.53 -2.74 -3.95
N GLN A 29 -0.88 -1.74 -3.33
CA GLN A 29 -1.59 -0.71 -2.58
C GLN A 29 -2.19 0.33 -3.53
N ASP A 30 -3.48 0.22 -3.80
CA ASP A 30 -4.22 1.23 -4.56
C ASP A 30 -4.32 2.55 -3.77
N TYR A 31 -3.62 3.59 -4.20
CA TYR A 31 -3.67 4.92 -3.56
C TYR A 31 -5.09 5.51 -3.50
N TYR A 32 -5.93 5.18 -4.49
CA TYR A 32 -7.34 5.55 -4.50
C TYR A 32 -8.12 4.90 -3.35
N GLN A 33 -7.83 3.63 -3.05
CA GLN A 33 -8.45 2.92 -1.92
C GLN A 33 -7.93 3.46 -0.58
N ILE A 34 -6.64 3.81 -0.49
CA ILE A 34 -6.05 4.42 0.72
C ILE A 34 -6.74 5.74 1.08
N LEU A 35 -6.98 6.61 0.08
CA LEU A 35 -7.71 7.86 0.27
C LEU A 35 -9.24 7.68 0.36
N GLY A 36 -9.75 6.48 0.04
CA GLY A 36 -11.18 6.19 0.00
C GLY A 36 -11.92 7.03 -1.05
N VAL A 37 -11.30 7.22 -2.22
CA VAL A 37 -11.85 7.97 -3.35
C VAL A 37 -11.97 7.07 -4.58
N GLU A 38 -12.90 7.41 -5.47
CA GLU A 38 -13.01 6.74 -6.76
C GLU A 38 -11.84 7.12 -7.70
N ARG A 39 -11.54 6.27 -8.70
CA ARG A 39 -10.47 6.53 -9.69
C ARG A 39 -10.72 7.77 -10.54
N ASN A 40 -11.99 8.12 -10.74
CA ASN A 40 -12.46 9.31 -11.44
C ASN A 40 -12.45 10.59 -10.56
N ALA A 41 -12.03 10.49 -9.29
CA ALA A 41 -12.15 11.59 -8.34
C ALA A 41 -11.38 12.82 -8.83
N SER A 42 -12.01 13.98 -8.63
CA SER A 42 -11.41 15.28 -8.91
C SER A 42 -10.31 15.61 -7.90
N ASP A 43 -9.36 16.46 -8.28
CA ASP A 43 -8.28 16.90 -7.39
C ASP A 43 -8.82 17.56 -6.11
N ARG A 44 -9.99 18.21 -6.22
CA ARG A 44 -10.71 18.81 -5.10
C ARG A 44 -11.21 17.75 -4.11
N GLU A 45 -11.73 16.62 -4.60
CA GLU A 45 -12.19 15.51 -3.76
C GLU A 45 -11.02 14.78 -3.10
N ILE A 46 -9.95 14.53 -3.85
CA ILE A 46 -8.69 13.95 -3.35
C ILE A 46 -8.15 14.80 -2.19
N LYS A 47 -8.05 16.12 -2.39
CA LYS A 47 -7.59 17.05 -1.35
C LYS A 47 -8.52 17.10 -0.15
N ARG A 48 -9.84 17.11 -0.39
CA ARG A 48 -10.84 17.11 0.70
C ARG A 48 -10.75 15.86 1.56
N GLN A 49 -10.62 14.68 0.95
CA GLN A 49 -10.50 13.43 1.70
C GLN A 49 -9.17 13.31 2.41
N PHE A 50 -8.07 13.73 1.78
CA PHE A 50 -6.77 13.83 2.43
C PHE A 50 -6.86 14.64 3.73
N HIS A 51 -7.42 15.85 3.69
CA HIS A 51 -7.56 16.67 4.91
C HIS A 51 -8.41 16.00 5.99
N LYS A 52 -9.51 15.33 5.60
CA LYS A 52 -10.37 14.61 6.55
C LYS A 52 -9.63 13.45 7.22
N LEU A 53 -8.88 12.68 6.45
CA LEU A 53 -8.11 11.53 6.94
C LEU A 53 -6.89 11.97 7.76
N ALA A 54 -6.18 13.01 7.32
CA ALA A 54 -5.03 13.58 8.03
C ALA A 54 -5.41 14.10 9.42
N LEU A 55 -6.58 14.73 9.57
CA LEU A 55 -7.09 15.15 10.88
C LEU A 55 -7.50 13.96 11.75
N LYS A 56 -8.05 12.91 11.14
CA LYS A 56 -8.49 11.70 11.85
C LYS A 56 -7.31 10.85 12.34
N TYR A 57 -6.27 10.71 11.55
CA TYR A 57 -5.10 9.87 11.83
C TYR A 57 -3.85 10.67 12.23
N HIS A 58 -4.01 11.94 12.61
CA HIS A 58 -2.88 12.78 13.01
C HIS A 58 -2.12 12.13 14.18
N PRO A 59 -0.80 11.93 14.09
CA PRO A 59 -0.03 11.20 15.11
C PRO A 59 -0.08 11.89 16.49
N ASP A 60 -0.23 13.22 16.50
CA ASP A 60 -0.33 14.02 17.73
C ASP A 60 -1.68 13.85 18.47
N LYS A 61 -2.74 13.41 17.77
CA LYS A 61 -4.08 13.21 18.34
C LYS A 61 -4.43 11.73 18.53
N ASN A 62 -3.66 10.84 17.94
CA ASN A 62 -3.90 9.40 17.94
C ASN A 62 -2.61 8.66 18.33
N ASN A 63 -2.59 8.12 19.55
CA ASN A 63 -1.46 7.38 20.09
C ASN A 63 -1.40 5.91 19.61
N ASP A 64 -2.16 5.55 18.57
CA ASP A 64 -2.07 4.22 17.98
C ASP A 64 -0.77 4.12 17.19
N PRO A 65 0.11 3.12 17.44
CA PRO A 65 1.32 2.91 16.64
C PRO A 65 1.02 2.70 15.14
N LYS A 66 -0.20 2.31 14.79
CA LYS A 66 -0.65 2.21 13.40
C LYS A 66 -1.07 3.55 12.79
N ALA A 67 -1.33 4.57 13.60
CA ALA A 67 -1.72 5.89 13.11
C ALA A 67 -0.60 6.54 12.29
N GLU A 68 0.66 6.41 12.73
CA GLU A 68 1.81 6.93 11.98
C GLU A 68 1.95 6.25 10.61
N ILE A 69 1.85 4.92 10.58
CA ILE A 69 1.93 4.14 9.33
C ILE A 69 0.79 4.53 8.40
N THR A 70 -0.43 4.61 8.92
CA THR A 70 -1.62 5.00 8.14
C THR A 70 -1.51 6.43 7.62
N PHE A 71 -1.04 7.36 8.44
CA PHE A 71 -0.82 8.76 8.07
C PHE A 71 0.24 8.89 6.96
N ARG A 72 1.31 8.09 7.03
CA ARG A 72 2.32 8.01 5.98
C ARG A 72 1.73 7.52 4.66
N SER A 73 0.96 6.43 4.68
CA SER A 73 0.28 5.91 3.48
C SER A 73 -0.71 6.92 2.88
N ILE A 74 -1.49 7.63 3.71
CA ILE A 74 -2.41 8.69 3.26
C ILE A 74 -1.64 9.84 2.58
N THR A 75 -0.51 10.24 3.16
CA THR A 75 0.33 11.32 2.63
C THR A 75 0.98 10.94 1.30
N GLU A 76 1.48 9.71 1.20
CA GLU A 76 2.05 9.17 -0.03
C GLU A 76 0.99 9.08 -1.14
N ALA A 77 -0.19 8.54 -0.83
CA ALA A 77 -1.31 8.47 -1.76
C ALA A 77 -1.70 9.85 -2.29
N TYR A 78 -1.78 10.85 -1.42
CA TYR A 78 -2.05 12.23 -1.84
C TYR A 78 -0.92 12.79 -2.71
N ASN A 79 0.36 12.55 -2.38
CA ASN A 79 1.49 13.05 -3.16
C ASN A 79 1.56 12.47 -4.59
N VAL A 80 1.11 11.22 -4.78
CA VAL A 80 1.03 10.58 -6.10
C VAL A 80 -0.21 11.06 -6.85
N LEU A 81 -1.36 11.11 -6.20
CA LEU A 81 -2.63 11.44 -6.86
C LEU A 81 -2.85 12.95 -7.10
N SER A 82 -2.19 13.82 -6.33
CA SER A 82 -2.26 15.28 -6.52
C SER A 82 -1.37 15.80 -7.65
N ASP A 83 -0.34 15.05 -8.04
CA ASP A 83 0.53 15.38 -9.17
C ASP A 83 0.01 14.68 -10.43
N ILE A 84 -0.46 15.48 -11.40
CA ILE A 84 -1.00 15.00 -12.67
C ILE A 84 -0.01 14.09 -13.41
N ASN A 85 1.29 14.36 -13.33
CA ASN A 85 2.30 13.55 -14.01
C ASN A 85 2.47 12.19 -13.33
N LYS A 86 2.46 12.17 -11.99
CA LYS A 86 2.57 10.91 -11.21
C LYS A 86 1.29 10.09 -11.30
N ARG A 87 0.13 10.75 -11.26
CA ARG A 87 -1.20 10.13 -11.42
C ARG A 87 -1.37 9.46 -12.79
N ARG A 88 -0.71 9.93 -13.85
CA ARG A 88 -0.76 9.28 -15.18
C ARG A 88 0.05 8.00 -15.26
N LEU A 89 1.05 7.83 -14.39
CA LEU A 89 1.91 6.65 -14.34
C LEU A 89 1.32 5.52 -13.47
N PHE A 90 0.22 5.81 -12.75
CA PHE A 90 -0.46 4.95 -11.78
C PHE A 90 -1.92 4.69 -12.19
#